data_AF-A0A381I8S0-F1
#
_entry.id   AF-A0A381I8S0-F1
#
_cell.length_a   1.000
_cell.length_b   1.000
_cell.length_c   1.000
_cell.angle_alpha   90.00
_cell.angle_beta   90.00
_cell.angle_gamma   90.00
#
_symmetry.space_group_name_H-M   'P 1'
#
loop_
_entity.id
_entity.type
_entity.pdbx_description
1 polymer ?
#
loop_
_entity_poly.entity_id
_entity_poly.type
_entity_poly.pdbx_seq_one_letter_code
_entity_poly.pdbx_strand_id
1 'polypeptide(L)'
;MNSEEIYISKKFEEYLVLSSDLSNMSNSDFMMELIDFTNYCKSKNLYQGYELGVIVSNENIKNGDYLSISSFYLKIDKKIKDKKLYVKPEGMYACIKHIGKYEDSYKSYEN
;
A
#
# COMPACT_ATOMS: atom_id res chain seq x y z
N MET A 1 9.24 -21.74 14.95
CA MET A 1 7.92 -21.87 14.31
C MET A 1 7.43 -20.46 14.01
N ASN A 2 7.63 -19.98 12.78
CA ASN A 2 6.94 -18.78 12.30
C ASN A 2 5.90 -19.28 11.32
N SER A 3 4.66 -19.42 11.76
CA SER A 3 3.55 -19.70 10.86
C SER A 3 2.93 -18.38 10.42
N GLU A 4 2.95 -18.12 9.13
CA GLU A 4 2.11 -17.09 8.52
C GLU A 4 0.64 -17.45 8.70
N GLU A 5 -0.22 -16.43 8.86
CA GLU A 5 -1.66 -16.64 9.03
C GLU A 5 -2.39 -16.02 7.84
N ILE A 6 -2.97 -16.88 6.99
CA ILE A 6 -3.89 -16.48 5.90
C ILE A 6 -5.31 -16.57 6.44
N TYR A 7 -6.06 -15.48 6.32
CA TYR A 7 -7.43 -15.42 6.83
C TYR A 7 -8.30 -14.49 5.99
N ILE A 8 -9.60 -14.76 5.96
CA ILE A 8 -10.58 -13.83 5.40
C ILE A 8 -11.08 -12.92 6.52
N SER A 9 -11.08 -11.61 6.28
CA SER A 9 -11.51 -10.61 7.27
C SER A 9 -12.47 -9.61 6.63
N LYS A 10 -13.58 -9.33 7.31
CA LYS A 10 -14.43 -8.18 6.96
C LYS A 10 -13.66 -6.90 7.28
N LYS A 11 -13.45 -6.06 6.27
CA LYS A 11 -12.86 -4.73 6.41
C LYS A 11 -13.93 -3.69 6.15
N PHE A 12 -13.97 -2.68 7.01
CA PHE A 12 -14.77 -1.48 6.76
C PHE A 12 -14.15 -0.63 5.65
N GLU A 13 -14.92 0.32 5.16
CA GLU A 13 -14.42 1.34 4.24
C GLU A 13 -13.18 2.05 4.83
N GLU A 14 -12.13 2.21 4.04
CA GLU A 14 -10.92 2.92 4.41
C GLU A 14 -10.62 4.06 3.43
N TYR A 15 -10.15 5.19 3.95
CA TYR A 15 -9.74 6.33 3.15
C TYR A 15 -8.24 6.33 2.98
N LEU A 16 -7.78 6.24 1.74
CA LEU A 16 -6.37 6.21 1.38
C LEU A 16 -6.05 7.43 0.51
N VAL A 17 -4.91 8.07 0.76
CA VAL A 17 -4.36 9.09 -0.13
C VAL A 17 -3.26 8.42 -0.94
N LEU A 18 -3.35 8.49 -2.27
CA LEU A 18 -2.41 7.79 -3.16
C LEU A 18 -1.36 8.74 -3.75
N SER A 19 -0.17 8.19 -4.03
CA SER A 19 0.83 8.84 -4.87
C SER A 19 0.37 8.90 -6.34
N SER A 20 1.22 9.41 -7.22
CA SER A 20 1.07 9.11 -8.65
C SER A 20 1.27 7.61 -8.93
N ASP A 21 0.96 7.19 -10.16
CA ASP A 21 1.26 5.84 -10.64
C ASP A 21 2.78 5.67 -10.77
N LEU A 22 3.32 4.66 -10.08
CA LEU A 22 4.74 4.36 -10.01
C LEU A 22 5.19 3.33 -11.05
N SER A 23 4.24 2.79 -11.82
CA SER A 23 4.51 1.74 -12.81
C SER A 23 5.52 2.22 -13.85
N ASN A 24 6.60 1.45 -14.04
CA ASN A 24 7.68 1.73 -14.99
C ASN A 24 8.51 2.99 -14.70
N MET A 25 8.48 3.53 -13.48
CA MET A 25 9.39 4.61 -13.09
C MET A 25 10.83 4.14 -12.94
N SER A 26 11.78 5.03 -13.24
CA SER A 26 13.18 4.80 -12.86
C SER A 26 13.35 4.87 -11.34
N ASN A 27 14.43 4.30 -10.79
CA ASN A 27 14.71 4.39 -9.36
C ASN A 27 14.81 5.85 -8.87
N SER A 28 15.36 6.77 -9.69
CA SER A 28 15.43 8.19 -9.33
C SER A 28 14.04 8.83 -9.27
N ASP A 29 13.18 8.54 -10.24
CA ASP A 29 11.82 9.10 -10.26
C ASP A 29 10.97 8.54 -9.13
N PHE A 30 11.12 7.25 -8.83
CA PHE A 30 10.48 6.61 -7.69
C PHE A 30 10.84 7.28 -6.36
N MET A 31 12.14 7.56 -6.15
CA MET A 31 12.60 8.26 -4.94
C MET A 31 12.11 9.71 -4.89
N MET A 32 12.04 10.41 -6.03
CA MET A 32 11.48 11.76 -6.09
C MET A 32 9.98 11.74 -5.76
N GLU A 33 9.20 10.81 -6.32
CA GLU A 33 7.77 10.69 -6.00
C GLU A 33 7.54 10.34 -4.52
N LEU A 34 8.41 9.52 -3.90
CA LEU A 34 8.34 9.27 -2.46
C LEU A 34 8.50 10.57 -1.64
N ILE A 35 9.48 11.40 -2.00
CA ILE A 35 9.73 12.70 -1.35
C ILE A 35 8.54 13.65 -1.58
N ASP A 36 8.06 13.73 -2.82
CA ASP A 36 6.94 14.61 -3.17
C ASP A 36 5.64 14.18 -2.48
N PHE A 37 5.36 12.89 -2.45
CA PHE A 37 4.19 12.33 -1.78
C PHE A 37 4.23 12.55 -0.26
N THR A 38 5.38 12.33 0.36
CA THR A 38 5.55 12.55 1.80
C THR A 38 5.46 14.04 2.17
N ASN A 39 6.04 14.94 1.37
CA ASN A 39 5.90 16.39 1.51
C ASN A 39 4.46 16.86 1.31
N TYR A 40 3.77 16.33 0.30
CA TYR A 40 2.36 16.60 0.06
C TYR A 40 1.51 16.23 1.28
N CYS A 41 1.68 15.03 1.82
CA CYS A 41 0.93 14.57 3.00
C CYS A 41 1.23 15.43 4.23
N LYS A 42 2.49 15.85 4.41
CA LYS A 42 2.92 16.73 5.51
C LYS A 42 2.28 18.11 5.40
N SER A 43 2.32 18.73 4.22
CA SER A 43 1.78 20.08 3.98
C SER A 43 0.27 20.19 4.25
N LYS A 44 -0.45 19.06 4.11
CA LYS A 44 -1.88 18.94 4.35
C LYS A 44 -2.24 18.38 5.72
N ASN A 45 -1.25 18.15 6.59
CA ASN A 45 -1.43 17.57 7.92
C ASN A 45 -2.21 16.23 7.90
N LEU A 46 -1.88 15.36 6.95
CA LEU A 46 -2.57 14.07 6.74
C LEU A 46 -1.98 12.92 7.56
N TYR A 47 -0.80 13.12 8.15
CA TYR A 47 -0.18 12.10 9.03
C TYR A 47 -0.94 11.98 10.35
N GLN A 48 -1.52 10.79 10.57
CA GLN A 48 -2.33 10.46 11.75
C GLN A 48 -1.73 9.29 12.54
N GLY A 49 -0.43 9.04 12.37
CA GLY A 49 0.29 7.94 13.02
C GLY A 49 0.30 6.62 12.24
N TYR A 50 -0.37 6.55 11.09
CA TYR A 50 -0.27 5.40 10.18
C TYR A 50 1.06 5.39 9.43
N GLU A 51 1.54 4.18 9.16
CA GLU A 51 2.72 3.93 8.33
C GLU A 51 2.42 4.18 6.84
N LEU A 52 3.50 4.42 6.08
CA LEU A 52 3.43 4.45 4.63
C LEU A 52 3.21 3.04 4.09
N GLY A 53 2.19 2.86 3.26
CA GLY A 53 1.91 1.60 2.59
C GLY A 53 2.21 1.64 1.10
N VAL A 54 2.22 0.46 0.48
CA VAL A 54 2.41 0.28 -0.97
C VAL A 54 1.27 -0.57 -1.55
N ILE A 55 0.95 -0.31 -2.81
CA ILE A 55 0.01 -1.10 -3.61
C ILE A 55 0.81 -1.78 -4.72
N VAL A 56 0.61 -3.09 -4.88
CA VAL A 56 1.13 -3.88 -5.99
C VAL A 56 -0.06 -4.37 -6.81
N SER A 57 0.05 -4.32 -8.14
CA SER A 57 -1.03 -4.79 -9.01
C SER A 57 -1.21 -6.31 -8.89
N ASN A 58 -2.44 -6.78 -9.09
CA ASN A 58 -2.72 -8.22 -9.13
C ASN A 58 -1.95 -8.92 -10.28
N GLU A 59 -1.70 -8.21 -11.37
CA GLU A 59 -0.89 -8.71 -12.49
C GLU A 59 0.56 -8.95 -12.06
N ASN A 60 1.17 -7.98 -11.37
CA ASN A 60 2.52 -8.09 -10.86
C ASN A 60 2.65 -9.23 -9.84
N ILE A 61 1.68 -9.37 -8.92
CA ILE A 61 1.63 -10.50 -7.97
C ILE A 61 1.60 -11.83 -8.71
N LYS A 62 0.74 -11.98 -9.73
CA LYS A 62 0.63 -13.22 -10.53
C LYS A 62 1.89 -13.54 -11.32
N ASN A 63 2.66 -12.51 -11.70
CA ASN A 63 3.92 -12.65 -12.39
C ASN A 63 5.12 -12.88 -11.45
N GLY A 64 4.90 -12.93 -10.13
CA GLY A 64 5.95 -13.05 -9.13
C GLY A 64 6.77 -11.78 -8.92
N ASP A 65 6.30 -10.63 -9.43
CA ASP A 65 6.95 -9.34 -9.32
C ASP A 65 6.38 -8.51 -8.16
N TYR A 66 6.73 -8.91 -6.95
CA TYR A 66 6.22 -8.30 -5.72
C TYR A 66 6.83 -6.93 -5.39
N LEU A 67 7.91 -6.55 -6.09
CA LEU A 67 8.64 -5.30 -5.86
C LEU A 67 8.25 -4.19 -6.85
N SER A 68 7.56 -4.52 -7.94
CA SER A 68 6.94 -3.54 -8.83
C SER A 68 5.71 -2.90 -8.20
N ILE A 69 5.96 -1.91 -7.34
CA ILE A 69 4.96 -1.10 -6.65
C ILE A 69 4.25 -0.20 -7.67
N SER A 70 2.92 -0.20 -7.65
CA SER A 70 2.06 0.64 -8.48
C SER A 70 1.77 2.00 -7.84
N SER A 71 1.72 2.10 -6.51
CA SER A 71 1.47 3.36 -5.81
C SER A 71 1.86 3.28 -4.33
N PHE A 72 2.29 4.40 -3.74
CA PHE A 72 2.31 4.59 -2.29
C PHE A 72 0.93 5.01 -1.79
N TYR A 73 0.63 4.69 -0.54
CA TYR A 73 -0.56 5.21 0.12
C TYR A 73 -0.32 5.61 1.57
N LEU A 74 -1.11 6.56 2.03
CA LEU A 74 -1.28 6.88 3.44
C LEU A 74 -2.75 6.72 3.82
N LYS A 75 -3.03 5.97 4.89
CA LYS A 75 -4.38 5.87 5.45
C LYS A 75 -4.72 7.15 6.23
N ILE A 76 -5.96 7.60 6.11
CA ILE A 76 -6.53 8.72 6.86
C ILE A 76 -7.87 8.33 7.48
N ASP A 77 -8.24 8.96 8.60
CA ASP A 77 -9.46 8.65 9.36
C ASP A 77 -10.73 9.28 8.75
N LYS A 78 -10.56 10.35 7.97
CA LYS A 78 -11.68 11.14 7.45
C LYS A 78 -11.57 11.32 5.94
N LYS A 79 -12.71 11.17 5.27
CA LYS A 79 -12.84 11.51 3.85
C LYS A 79 -12.49 12.97 3.60
N ILE A 80 -11.64 13.23 2.61
CA ILE A 80 -11.25 14.58 2.18
C ILE A 80 -11.72 14.85 0.76
N LYS A 81 -11.92 16.13 0.43
CA LYS A 81 -12.17 16.55 -0.96
C LYS A 81 -10.83 16.71 -1.67
N ASP A 82 -10.24 15.60 -2.09
CA ASP A 82 -8.98 15.58 -2.82
C ASP A 82 -9.01 14.58 -3.98
N LYS A 83 -8.35 14.92 -5.09
CA LYS A 83 -8.23 14.03 -6.26
C LYS A 83 -7.36 12.80 -6.00
N LYS A 84 -6.47 12.86 -4.99
CA LYS A 84 -5.63 11.74 -4.55
C LYS A 84 -6.34 10.83 -3.55
N LEU A 85 -7.57 11.14 -3.14
CA LEU A 85 -8.36 10.26 -2.30
C LEU A 85 -8.80 9.03 -3.10
N TYR A 86 -8.46 7.87 -2.58
CA TYR A 86 -9.00 6.58 -2.95
C TYR A 86 -9.81 6.01 -1.78
N VAL A 87 -10.99 5.47 -2.09
CA VAL A 87 -11.85 4.81 -1.10
C VAL A 87 -11.69 3.32 -1.31
N LYS A 88 -11.04 2.64 -0.36
CA LYS A 88 -11.02 1.18 -0.32
C LYS A 88 -12.39 0.72 0.21
N PRO A 89 -13.19 0.04 -0.60
CA PRO A 89 -14.58 -0.27 -0.23
C PRO A 89 -14.65 -1.22 0.96
N GLU A 90 -15.76 -1.16 1.71
CA GLU A 90 -16.09 -2.22 2.67
C GLU A 90 -16.26 -3.55 1.94
N GLY A 91 -15.78 -4.64 2.55
CA GLY A 91 -15.95 -5.97 1.98
C GLY A 91 -15.20 -7.07 2.72
N MET A 92 -15.24 -8.27 2.14
CA MET A 92 -14.42 -9.40 2.59
C MET A 92 -13.08 -9.36 1.86
N TYR A 93 -11.99 -9.38 2.61
CA TYR A 93 -10.64 -9.34 2.07
C TYR A 93 -9.87 -10.58 2.50
N ALA A 94 -9.11 -11.17 1.57
CA ALA A 94 -8.03 -12.08 1.90
C ALA A 94 -6.89 -11.26 2.53
N CYS A 95 -6.45 -11.68 3.70
CA CYS A 95 -5.40 -11.03 4.48
C CYS A 95 -4.34 -12.06 4.83
N ILE A 96 -3.08 -11.63 4.82
CA ILE A 96 -1.95 -12.44 5.26
C ILE A 96 -1.16 -11.63 6.27
N LYS A 97 -0.85 -12.24 7.42
CA LYS A 97 0.09 -11.68 8.38
C LYS A 97 1.43 -12.38 8.23
N HIS A 98 2.36 -11.71 7.56
CA HIS A 98 3.75 -12.18 7.50
C HIS A 98 4.43 -12.01 8.87
N ILE A 99 5.09 -13.06 9.35
CA ILE A 99 5.88 -13.04 10.58
C ILE A 99 7.29 -13.51 10.23
N GLY A 100 8.21 -12.56 10.08
CA GLY A 100 9.55 -12.88 9.62
C GLY A 100 10.31 -11.66 9.13
N LYS A 101 11.33 -11.93 8.33
CA LYS A 101 12.15 -10.93 7.66
C LYS A 101 11.37 -10.31 6.52
N TYR A 102 11.45 -8.99 6.39
CA TYR A 102 10.76 -8.28 5.30
C TYR A 102 11.20 -8.80 3.92
N GLU A 103 12.47 -9.18 3.75
CA GLU A 103 13.00 -9.73 2.51
C GLU A 103 12.33 -11.04 2.09
N ASP A 104 11.69 -11.74 3.04
CA ASP A 104 10.97 -12.99 2.81
C ASP A 104 9.46 -12.77 2.65
N SER A 105 8.95 -11.54 2.72
CA SER A 105 7.49 -11.27 2.70
C SER A 105 6.81 -11.65 1.40
N TYR A 106 7.56 -11.76 0.30
CA TYR A 106 7.02 -12.19 -0.98
C TYR A 106 6.53 -13.65 -0.95
N LYS A 107 7.16 -14.50 -0.12
CA LYS A 107 6.78 -15.91 0.03
C LYS A 107 5.35 -16.06 0.54
N SER A 108 4.84 -15.07 1.26
CA SER A 108 3.46 -15.03 1.74
C SER A 108 2.43 -15.10 0.60
N TYR A 109 2.77 -14.62 -0.59
CA TYR A 109 1.90 -14.60 -1.77
C TYR A 109 1.98 -15.89 -2.61
N GLU A 110 2.91 -16.80 -2.30
CA GLU A 110 3.11 -18.07 -3.04
C GLU A 110 2.33 -19.26 -2.44
N ASN A 111 1.57 -19.03 -1.38
CA ASN A 111 0.79 -20.04 -0.67
C ASN A 111 -0.50 -20.46 -1.40
#